data_AF-A0A316ERM5-F1
#
_entry.id   AF-A0A316ERM5-F1
#
_cell.length_a   1.000
_cell.length_b   1.000
_cell.length_c   1.000
_cell.angle_alpha   90.00
_cell.angle_beta   90.00
_cell.angle_gamma   90.00
#
_symmetry.space_group_name_H-M   'P 1'
#
loop_
_entity.id
_entity.type
_entity.pdbx_description
1 polymer ?
#
loop_
_entity_poly.entity_id
_entity_poly.type
_entity_poly.pdbx_seq_one_letter_code
_entity_poly.pdbx_strand_id
1 'polypeptide(L)'
;MTYAPHRSAPAAHRAPARRASLHEDGADVHPLRARLWIAGGVAVSTALVAFGAWAIVTTPATVTVAEPGDPPAAGFAFDVTGLRCGVPSIGPEGMEQKAAGQFCLLDLKVTNNSGEPKLFDSGAQRVHDTNGVPYAVAEQAAVFLNDGDSSLLAEVEPGETVTGVLPFDVPSDVRLSEATLTGAMSTSGVRVTLPDPR
;
A
#
# COMPACT_ATOMS: atom_id res chain seq x y z
N MET A 1 18.62 -44.64 30.56
CA MET A 1 18.06 -45.81 29.84
C MET A 1 18.24 -45.61 28.34
N THR A 2 17.97 -46.64 27.53
CA THR A 2 18.83 -46.92 26.37
C THR A 2 18.04 -47.17 25.07
N TYR A 3 18.42 -46.44 24.02
CA TYR A 3 18.25 -46.80 22.58
C TYR A 3 16.80 -46.96 22.04
N ALA A 4 16.70 -47.02 20.71
CA ALA A 4 15.45 -47.17 19.95
C ALA A 4 15.50 -48.51 19.16
N PRO A 5 15.09 -48.60 17.88
CA PRO A 5 13.78 -48.33 17.29
C PRO A 5 13.13 -49.62 16.72
N HIS A 6 11.86 -49.58 16.30
CA HIS A 6 11.30 -50.64 15.43
C HIS A 6 10.48 -50.09 14.24
N ARG A 7 10.99 -50.36 13.03
CA ARG A 7 10.21 -50.49 11.78
C ARG A 7 10.13 -51.99 11.45
N SER A 8 8.96 -52.46 11.01
CA SER A 8 8.82 -53.69 10.21
C SER A 8 7.63 -53.58 9.26
N ALA A 9 7.81 -54.11 8.04
CA ALA A 9 6.75 -54.47 7.08
C ALA A 9 6.66 -56.03 7.04
N PRO A 10 6.06 -56.77 6.07
CA PRO A 10 5.57 -56.41 4.72
C PRO A 10 4.15 -56.94 4.42
N ALA A 11 3.81 -57.17 3.14
CA ALA A 11 2.47 -57.56 2.65
C ALA A 11 2.46 -58.81 1.74
N ALA A 12 1.34 -59.55 1.78
CA ALA A 12 0.80 -60.50 0.76
C ALA A 12 -0.65 -60.87 1.20
N HIS A 13 -1.61 -61.36 0.38
CA HIS A 13 -1.57 -62.20 -0.83
C HIS A 13 -2.64 -61.84 -1.90
N ARG A 14 -2.63 -62.57 -3.03
CA ARG A 14 -3.45 -62.39 -4.26
C ARG A 14 -4.81 -63.11 -4.26
N ALA A 15 -5.74 -62.63 -5.11
CA ALA A 15 -6.91 -63.36 -5.63
C ALA A 15 -6.60 -64.20 -6.89
N PRO A 16 -7.49 -65.13 -7.30
CA PRO A 16 -8.28 -65.03 -8.56
C PRO A 16 -9.71 -65.63 -8.41
N ALA A 17 -10.71 -65.60 -9.31
CA ALA A 17 -11.12 -64.91 -10.58
C ALA A 17 -12.68 -65.05 -10.64
N ARG A 18 -13.52 -64.67 -11.63
CA ARG A 18 -13.52 -64.32 -13.09
C ARG A 18 -14.55 -63.18 -13.31
N ARG A 19 -14.64 -62.36 -14.37
CA ARG A 19 -14.19 -62.30 -15.79
C ARG A 19 -15.25 -62.66 -16.87
N ALA A 20 -15.92 -61.63 -17.38
CA ALA A 20 -16.42 -61.40 -18.75
C ALA A 20 -16.59 -59.86 -18.90
N SER A 21 -15.94 -59.11 -19.81
CA SER A 21 -15.94 -59.07 -21.30
C SER A 21 -17.30 -58.63 -21.89
N LEU A 22 -17.42 -57.63 -22.77
CA LEU A 22 -16.53 -57.06 -23.80
C LEU A 22 -16.46 -55.49 -23.76
N HIS A 23 -15.35 -54.82 -24.10
CA HIS A 23 -14.87 -54.35 -25.45
C HIS A 23 -15.78 -53.22 -26.03
N GLU A 24 -15.36 -51.94 -26.16
CA GLU A 24 -14.42 -51.36 -27.18
C GLU A 24 -14.97 -51.47 -28.62
N ASP A 25 -14.82 -50.51 -29.54
CA ASP A 25 -14.33 -49.11 -29.54
C ASP A 25 -14.85 -48.44 -30.85
N GLY A 26 -14.60 -47.15 -31.10
CA GLY A 26 -14.65 -46.56 -32.45
C GLY A 26 -15.34 -45.20 -32.58
N ALA A 27 -14.59 -44.22 -33.08
CA ALA A 27 -15.14 -43.04 -33.73
C ALA A 27 -15.23 -43.30 -35.25
N ASP A 28 -16.26 -42.77 -35.93
CA ASP A 28 -15.98 -41.98 -37.16
C ASP A 28 -17.18 -41.19 -37.74
N VAL A 29 -16.78 -40.25 -38.59
CA VAL A 29 -17.46 -39.23 -39.40
C VAL A 29 -18.79 -39.60 -40.12
N HIS A 30 -19.75 -38.65 -40.04
CA HIS A 30 -20.87 -38.27 -40.95
C HIS A 30 -21.44 -39.23 -42.04
N PRO A 31 -22.77 -39.15 -42.27
CA PRO A 31 -23.22 -38.36 -43.43
C PRO A 31 -24.44 -37.45 -43.20
N LEU A 32 -24.62 -36.44 -44.07
CA LEU A 32 -25.77 -35.53 -44.04
C LEU A 32 -27.10 -36.23 -44.42
N ARG A 33 -28.16 -35.99 -43.63
CA ARG A 33 -29.54 -35.85 -44.16
C ARG A 33 -30.30 -34.75 -43.43
N ALA A 34 -30.60 -33.66 -44.15
CA ALA A 34 -31.35 -32.53 -43.62
C ALA A 34 -32.86 -32.81 -43.59
N ARG A 35 -33.55 -32.22 -42.61
CA ARG A 35 -34.98 -31.88 -42.68
C ARG A 35 -35.16 -30.45 -42.19
N LEU A 36 -35.32 -29.52 -43.13
CA LEU A 36 -35.68 -28.14 -42.83
C LEU A 36 -37.11 -28.07 -42.31
N TRP A 37 -37.33 -27.21 -41.33
CA TRP A 37 -38.58 -26.46 -41.19
C TRP A 37 -38.19 -24.98 -41.04
N ILE A 38 -38.50 -24.16 -42.04
CA ILE A 38 -38.27 -22.72 -42.02
C ILE A 38 -39.63 -22.01 -42.10
N ALA A 39 -40.10 -21.52 -40.96
CA ALA A 39 -41.07 -20.43 -40.78
C ALA A 39 -41.18 -20.15 -39.27
N GLY A 40 -40.91 -18.96 -38.74
CA GLY A 40 -40.29 -17.74 -39.28
C GLY A 40 -40.17 -16.70 -38.14
N GLY A 41 -39.36 -15.65 -38.22
CA GLY A 41 -38.35 -15.32 -39.24
C GLY A 41 -37.61 -14.01 -38.94
N VAL A 42 -36.51 -13.79 -39.69
CA VAL A 42 -35.87 -12.49 -40.05
C VAL A 42 -35.52 -11.46 -38.95
N ALA A 43 -34.20 -11.23 -38.80
CA ALA A 43 -33.54 -10.04 -38.22
C ALA A 43 -33.72 -9.79 -36.70
N VAL A 44 -32.78 -9.14 -35.99
CA VAL A 44 -31.68 -8.24 -36.39
C VAL A 44 -30.30 -8.77 -36.01
N SER A 45 -29.28 -8.38 -36.78
CA SER A 45 -27.88 -8.80 -36.64
C SER A 45 -27.07 -8.01 -35.59
N THR A 46 -25.98 -8.64 -35.12
CA THR A 46 -24.78 -8.02 -34.50
C THR A 46 -24.97 -7.09 -33.29
N ALA A 47 -24.58 -7.59 -32.11
CA ALA A 47 -24.17 -6.74 -30.98
C ALA A 47 -22.94 -7.32 -30.27
N LEU A 48 -21.81 -6.61 -30.43
CA LEU A 48 -20.64 -6.51 -29.55
C LEU A 48 -19.95 -7.78 -29.01
N VAL A 49 -18.75 -7.96 -29.56
CA VAL A 49 -17.58 -8.63 -28.97
C VAL A 49 -17.46 -8.39 -27.46
N ALA A 50 -17.15 -9.45 -26.71
CA ALA A 50 -16.80 -9.37 -25.28
C ALA A 50 -15.40 -8.76 -25.06
N PHE A 51 -15.26 -7.45 -25.33
CA PHE A 51 -14.10 -6.69 -24.87
C PHE A 51 -14.22 -6.42 -23.37
N GLY A 52 -13.31 -6.99 -22.59
CA GLY A 52 -13.16 -6.70 -21.17
C GLY A 52 -12.64 -5.28 -20.95
N ALA A 53 -13.53 -4.29 -20.97
CA ALA A 53 -13.21 -2.91 -20.69
C ALA A 53 -12.87 -2.74 -19.20
N TRP A 54 -11.63 -2.32 -18.92
CA TRP A 54 -11.16 -2.02 -17.57
C TRP A 54 -11.83 -0.75 -17.03
N ALA A 55 -12.94 -0.92 -16.31
CA ALA A 55 -13.57 0.15 -15.54
C ALA A 55 -12.88 0.32 -14.17
N ILE A 56 -11.58 0.64 -14.16
CA ILE A 56 -11.01 1.28 -12.97
C ILE A 56 -11.68 2.66 -12.90
N VAL A 57 -12.54 2.87 -11.91
CA VAL A 57 -13.06 4.21 -11.62
C VAL A 57 -11.94 5.00 -10.96
N THR A 58 -11.03 5.51 -11.78
CA THR A 58 -10.11 6.58 -11.39
C THR A 58 -10.93 7.86 -11.27
N THR A 59 -11.68 8.00 -10.19
CA THR A 59 -12.08 9.33 -9.72
C THR A 59 -10.79 10.15 -9.60
N PRO A 60 -10.62 11.23 -10.38
CA PRO A 60 -9.47 12.09 -10.19
C PRO A 60 -9.56 12.62 -8.75
N ALA A 61 -8.46 12.51 -8.00
CA ALA A 61 -8.36 13.20 -6.73
C ALA A 61 -8.44 14.70 -7.05
N THR A 62 -9.58 15.33 -6.74
CA THR A 62 -9.79 16.76 -6.97
C THR A 62 -8.79 17.52 -6.11
N VAL A 63 -7.68 17.94 -6.72
CA VAL A 63 -6.74 18.87 -6.12
C VAL A 63 -7.44 20.23 -6.08
N THR A 64 -8.16 20.48 -4.99
CA THR A 64 -8.79 21.77 -4.72
C THR A 64 -7.69 22.80 -4.46
N VAL A 65 -7.20 23.42 -5.55
CA VAL A 65 -6.42 24.64 -5.46
C VAL A 65 -7.35 25.72 -4.91
N ALA A 66 -7.13 26.12 -3.66
CA ALA A 66 -7.94 27.14 -3.00
C ALA A 66 -7.88 28.47 -3.78
N GLU A 67 -9.01 29.16 -3.90
CA GLU A 67 -9.06 30.46 -4.57
C GLU A 67 -8.47 31.57 -3.67
N PRO A 68 -7.87 32.63 -4.23
CA PRO A 68 -7.31 33.73 -3.45
C PRO A 68 -8.39 34.52 -2.66
N GLY A 69 -8.67 34.05 -1.44
CA GLY A 69 -9.72 34.58 -0.57
C GLY A 69 -10.51 33.52 0.20
N ASP A 70 -10.35 32.24 -0.12
CA ASP A 70 -10.90 31.15 0.70
C ASP A 70 -10.36 31.21 2.14
N PRO A 71 -11.18 30.89 3.16
CA PRO A 71 -10.65 30.61 4.49
C PRO A 71 -9.69 29.40 4.40
N PRO A 72 -8.53 29.44 5.07
CA PRO A 72 -7.54 28.37 4.92
C PRO A 72 -8.13 27.03 5.35
N ALA A 73 -7.84 25.97 4.60
CA ALA A 73 -8.44 24.66 4.79
C ALA A 73 -8.27 24.18 6.25
N ALA A 74 -9.38 23.96 6.94
CA ALA A 74 -9.39 23.78 8.39
C ALA A 74 -8.66 22.50 8.83
N GLY A 75 -7.45 22.67 9.35
CA GLY A 75 -6.53 21.59 9.72
C GLY A 75 -5.08 22.05 9.58
N PHE A 76 -4.17 21.10 9.40
CA PHE A 76 -2.75 21.40 9.21
C PHE A 76 -2.39 21.68 7.74
N ALA A 77 -1.53 22.69 7.53
CA ALA A 77 -0.73 22.84 6.31
C ALA A 77 0.71 22.35 6.54
N PHE A 78 1.39 22.01 5.45
CA PHE A 78 2.67 21.30 5.44
C PHE A 78 3.68 21.93 4.49
N ASP A 79 4.92 22.10 4.95
CA ASP A 79 6.07 22.56 4.14
C ASP A 79 7.26 21.60 4.36
N VAL A 80 7.63 20.87 3.29
CA VAL A 80 8.74 19.89 3.30
C VAL A 80 10.04 20.61 2.97
N THR A 81 10.90 20.78 3.97
CA THR A 81 12.09 21.63 3.89
C THR A 81 13.39 20.85 3.56
N GLY A 82 13.40 19.55 3.82
CA GLY A 82 14.56 18.68 3.60
C GLY A 82 14.23 17.19 3.67
N LEU A 83 15.11 16.38 3.08
CA LEU A 83 15.15 14.93 3.19
C LEU A 83 16.62 14.51 3.34
N ARG A 84 16.92 13.65 4.31
CA ARG A 84 18.29 13.18 4.61
C ARG A 84 18.26 11.68 4.92
N CYS A 85 18.94 10.86 4.13
CA CYS A 85 18.92 9.39 4.25
C CYS A 85 20.28 8.81 4.69
N GLY A 86 20.35 7.50 4.92
CA GLY A 86 21.58 6.82 5.34
C GLY A 86 21.89 6.93 6.84
N VAL A 87 20.96 7.41 7.67
CA VAL A 87 21.16 7.51 9.13
C VAL A 87 21.01 6.10 9.75
N PRO A 88 22.05 5.55 10.41
CA PRO A 88 22.03 4.16 10.87
C PRO A 88 21.30 3.96 12.21
N SER A 89 21.18 5.02 13.02
CA SER A 89 20.58 4.98 14.34
C SER A 89 20.11 6.36 14.81
N ILE A 90 19.08 6.38 15.66
CA ILE A 90 18.46 7.59 16.22
C ILE A 90 18.27 7.41 17.73
N GLY A 91 18.65 8.42 18.52
CA GLY A 91 18.50 8.45 19.99
C GLY A 91 19.79 8.85 20.71
N PRO A 92 19.73 9.04 22.04
CA PRO A 92 20.90 9.31 22.87
C PRO A 92 21.74 8.04 23.09
N GLU A 93 23.04 8.22 23.38
CA GLU A 93 24.01 7.13 23.52
C GLU A 93 23.56 6.05 24.51
N GLY A 94 23.55 4.79 24.08
CA GLY A 94 23.11 3.64 24.86
C GLY A 94 21.59 3.39 24.85
N MET A 95 20.80 4.24 24.18
CA MET A 95 19.36 4.09 23.97
C MET A 95 18.95 4.25 22.49
N GLU A 96 19.92 4.18 21.56
CA GLU A 96 19.67 4.40 20.14
C GLU A 96 18.87 3.25 19.52
N GLN A 97 17.79 3.61 18.82
CA GLN A 97 17.14 2.70 17.88
C GLN A 97 17.98 2.60 16.63
N LYS A 98 18.13 1.39 16.10
CA LYS A 98 18.92 1.09 14.90
C LYS A 98 17.99 0.78 13.75
N ALA A 99 18.31 1.29 12.56
CA ALA A 99 17.55 1.00 11.36
C ALA A 99 17.67 -0.49 10.97
N ALA A 100 16.61 -1.05 10.41
CA ALA A 100 16.63 -2.34 9.73
C ALA A 100 17.29 -2.24 8.35
N GLY A 101 17.18 -1.07 7.69
CA GLY A 101 17.95 -0.73 6.49
C GLY A 101 18.71 0.59 6.65
N GLN A 102 17.98 1.71 6.62
CA GLN A 102 18.43 3.06 6.89
C GLN A 102 17.26 3.92 7.37
N PHE A 103 17.52 4.89 8.25
CA PHE A 103 16.56 5.96 8.48
C PHE A 103 16.71 7.04 7.40
N CYS A 104 15.58 7.39 6.79
CA CYS A 104 15.38 8.64 6.06
C CYS A 104 14.62 9.63 6.95
N LEU A 105 15.20 10.82 7.14
CA LEU A 105 14.68 11.91 7.96
C LEU A 105 14.02 12.95 7.06
N LEU A 106 12.71 13.18 7.24
CA LEU A 106 11.94 14.20 6.54
C LEU A 106 11.80 15.44 7.43
N ASP A 107 12.42 16.54 7.03
CA ASP A 107 12.44 17.81 7.77
C ASP A 107 11.18 18.64 7.40
N LEU A 108 10.22 18.74 8.32
CA LEU A 108 8.85 19.21 8.06
C LEU A 108 8.46 20.41 8.94
N LYS A 109 7.77 21.40 8.36
CA LYS A 109 6.99 22.38 9.12
C LYS A 109 5.50 22.04 9.07
N VAL A 110 4.81 22.30 10.17
CA VAL A 110 3.38 22.04 10.35
C VAL A 110 2.72 23.30 10.91
N THR A 111 1.76 23.86 10.16
CA THR A 111 1.01 25.08 10.56
C THR A 111 -0.44 24.72 10.88
N ASN A 112 -0.94 25.05 12.08
CA ASN A 112 -2.34 24.86 12.43
C ASN A 112 -3.19 26.03 11.89
N ASN A 113 -3.97 25.79 10.82
CA ASN A 113 -4.88 26.77 10.24
C ASN A 113 -6.30 26.73 10.81
N SER A 114 -6.54 25.95 11.88
CA SER A 114 -7.85 25.87 12.54
C SER A 114 -7.95 26.79 13.76
N GLY A 115 -9.17 27.05 14.22
CA GLY A 115 -9.45 27.98 15.34
C GLY A 115 -9.33 27.38 16.74
N GLU A 116 -8.72 26.20 16.88
CA GLU A 116 -8.56 25.46 18.14
C GLU A 116 -7.17 24.77 18.17
N PRO A 117 -6.55 24.57 19.35
CA PRO A 117 -5.30 23.82 19.46
C PRO A 117 -5.46 22.38 18.94
N LYS A 118 -4.42 21.82 18.30
CA LYS A 118 -4.46 20.44 17.78
C LYS A 118 -3.14 19.72 17.92
N LEU A 119 -3.18 18.48 18.40
CA LEU A 119 -2.07 17.54 18.27
C LEU A 119 -1.91 17.08 16.81
N PHE A 120 -0.67 17.01 16.33
CA PHE A 120 -0.34 16.44 15.03
C PHE A 120 -0.10 14.94 15.13
N ASP A 121 -0.93 14.13 14.45
CA ASP A 121 -0.72 12.69 14.32
C ASP A 121 0.44 12.41 13.35
N SER A 122 1.62 12.09 13.88
CA SER A 122 2.78 11.72 13.08
C SER A 122 2.73 10.27 12.55
N GLY A 123 1.99 9.35 13.19
CA GLY A 123 1.85 7.95 12.77
C GLY A 123 0.96 7.76 11.53
N ALA A 124 0.03 8.68 11.30
CA ALA A 124 -0.79 8.74 10.08
C ALA A 124 0.03 9.00 8.79
N GLN A 125 1.25 9.53 8.91
CA GLN A 125 2.02 10.04 7.78
C GLN A 125 2.79 8.95 7.05
N ARG A 126 3.02 9.13 5.74
CA ARG A 126 3.73 8.16 4.88
C ARG A 126 4.69 8.82 3.91
N VAL A 127 5.76 8.11 3.58
CA VAL A 127 6.58 8.33 2.36
C VAL A 127 6.46 7.14 1.43
N HIS A 128 6.70 7.35 0.14
CA HIS A 128 6.64 6.32 -0.90
C HIS A 128 7.95 6.29 -1.68
N ASP A 129 8.39 5.10 -2.10
CA ASP A 129 9.52 4.97 -3.03
C ASP A 129 9.13 5.31 -4.48
N THR A 130 10.09 5.21 -5.41
CA THR A 130 9.85 5.36 -6.86
C THR A 130 8.94 4.28 -7.48
N ASN A 131 8.60 3.22 -6.73
CA ASN A 131 7.70 2.15 -7.14
C ASN A 131 6.29 2.30 -6.51
N GLY A 132 6.07 3.30 -5.66
CA GLY A 132 4.81 3.52 -4.93
C GLY A 132 4.65 2.65 -3.67
N VAL A 133 5.73 2.09 -3.12
CA VAL A 133 5.72 1.31 -1.87
C VAL A 133 5.66 2.27 -0.68
N PRO A 134 4.63 2.20 0.19
CA PRO A 134 4.50 3.10 1.33
C PRO A 134 5.30 2.63 2.55
N TYR A 135 5.96 3.58 3.22
CA TYR A 135 6.66 3.40 4.49
C TYR A 135 6.01 4.28 5.57
N ALA A 136 5.87 3.74 6.78
CA ALA A 136 5.32 4.43 7.94
C ALA A 136 6.42 5.12 8.75
N VAL A 137 6.05 6.16 9.50
CA VAL A 137 6.96 6.82 10.45
C VAL A 137 7.44 5.81 11.49
N ALA A 138 8.73 5.83 11.79
CA ALA A 138 9.32 5.09 12.89
C ALA A 138 9.02 5.82 14.21
N GLU A 139 7.78 5.76 14.68
CA GLU A 139 7.23 6.59 15.77
C GLU A 139 8.12 6.60 17.03
N GLN A 140 8.63 5.44 17.44
CA GLN A 140 9.53 5.31 18.59
C GLN A 140 10.82 6.14 18.42
N ALA A 141 11.35 6.26 17.20
CA ALA A 141 12.52 7.08 16.89
C ALA A 141 12.14 8.55 16.66
N ALA A 142 10.91 8.83 16.24
CA ALA A 142 10.39 10.19 16.07
C ALA A 142 10.37 10.95 17.41
N VAL A 143 10.09 10.26 18.53
CA VAL A 143 10.15 10.86 19.88
C VAL A 143 11.52 11.52 20.14
N PHE A 144 12.63 10.82 19.86
CA PHE A 144 14.00 11.31 20.04
C PHE A 144 14.44 12.44 19.08
N LEU A 145 13.60 12.81 18.10
CA LEU A 145 13.87 13.90 17.17
C LEU A 145 12.97 15.13 17.41
N ASN A 146 12.04 15.03 18.37
CA ASN A 146 10.98 16.00 18.61
C ASN A 146 10.74 16.19 20.13
N ASP A 147 11.76 16.02 20.97
CA ASP A 147 11.67 16.12 22.44
C ASP A 147 11.96 17.52 23.03
N GLY A 148 12.28 18.50 22.17
CA GLY A 148 12.47 19.91 22.55
C GLY A 148 11.20 20.77 22.52
N ASP A 149 11.37 22.07 22.78
CA ASP A 149 10.29 23.08 22.75
C ASP A 149 9.71 23.29 21.33
N SER A 150 8.40 23.58 21.23
CA SER A 150 7.63 23.74 19.97
C SER A 150 7.78 22.57 18.98
N SER A 151 7.56 21.35 19.46
CA SER A 151 7.72 20.11 18.69
C SER A 151 6.40 19.46 18.22
N LEU A 152 6.54 18.45 17.36
CA LEU A 152 5.43 17.64 16.83
C LEU A 152 4.78 16.70 17.88
N LEU A 153 5.22 16.71 19.14
CA LEU A 153 4.65 15.88 20.21
C LEU A 153 3.60 16.63 21.07
N ALA A 154 3.44 17.93 20.86
CA ALA A 154 2.51 18.80 21.60
C ALA A 154 1.30 19.21 20.74
N GLU A 155 0.30 19.82 21.38
CA GLU A 155 -0.75 20.54 20.65
C GLU A 155 -0.18 21.85 20.09
N VAL A 156 -0.47 22.11 18.81
CA VAL A 156 -0.06 23.31 18.08
C VAL A 156 -1.17 24.34 18.17
N GLU A 157 -0.86 25.56 18.62
CA GLU A 157 -1.86 26.62 18.81
C GLU A 157 -2.41 27.18 17.48
N PRO A 158 -3.61 27.80 17.46
CA PRO A 158 -4.17 28.42 16.25
C PRO A 158 -3.23 29.45 15.60
N GLY A 159 -2.84 29.19 14.35
CA GLY A 159 -1.89 30.01 13.59
C GLY A 159 -0.40 29.78 13.93
N GLU A 160 -0.08 28.91 14.89
CA GLU A 160 1.31 28.52 15.16
C GLU A 160 1.86 27.66 14.03
N THR A 161 3.17 27.75 13.81
CA THR A 161 3.93 26.85 12.93
C THR A 161 5.08 26.21 13.69
N VAL A 162 4.94 24.92 14.00
CA VAL A 162 5.99 24.09 14.59
C VAL A 162 6.88 23.50 13.49
N THR A 163 8.09 23.09 13.87
CA THR A 163 9.03 22.38 13.00
C THR A 163 9.44 21.07 13.66
N GLY A 164 9.61 20.02 12.88
CA GLY A 164 10.07 18.73 13.39
C GLY A 164 10.55 17.78 12.31
N VAL A 165 10.89 16.57 12.71
CA VAL A 165 11.49 15.57 11.82
C VAL A 165 10.73 14.26 11.91
N LEU A 166 10.32 13.73 10.76
CA LEU A 166 9.69 12.42 10.65
C LEU A 166 10.72 11.39 10.13
N PRO A 167 11.16 10.42 10.97
CA PRO A 167 12.03 9.34 10.53
C PRO A 167 11.23 8.19 9.91
N PHE A 168 11.76 7.59 8.85
CA PHE A 168 11.22 6.41 8.18
C PHE A 168 12.33 5.37 8.05
N ASP A 169 12.14 4.15 8.58
CA ASP A 169 13.07 3.04 8.37
C ASP A 169 12.74 2.35 7.04
N VAL A 170 13.69 2.38 6.11
CA VAL A 170 13.52 1.93 4.72
C VAL A 170 14.73 1.09 4.29
N PRO A 171 14.61 0.22 3.26
CA PRO A 171 15.76 -0.50 2.72
C PRO A 171 16.90 0.44 2.27
N SER A 172 18.14 -0.04 2.30
CA SER A 172 19.32 0.77 1.96
C SER A 172 19.46 1.11 0.47
N ASP A 173 18.64 0.50 -0.40
CA ASP A 173 18.66 0.63 -1.86
C ASP A 173 17.47 1.39 -2.46
N VAL A 174 16.41 1.69 -1.69
CA VAL A 174 15.26 2.45 -2.21
C VAL A 174 15.52 3.95 -2.34
N ARG A 175 14.78 4.59 -3.25
CA ARG A 175 14.71 6.05 -3.40
C ARG A 175 13.30 6.52 -3.11
N LEU A 176 13.14 7.39 -2.12
CA LEU A 176 11.87 8.03 -1.81
C LEU A 176 11.52 9.08 -2.89
N SER A 177 10.23 9.22 -3.19
CA SER A 177 9.71 10.07 -4.29
C SER A 177 8.60 11.03 -3.84
N GLU A 178 7.70 10.58 -2.96
CA GLU A 178 6.56 11.36 -2.48
C GLU A 178 6.33 11.15 -0.98
N ALA A 179 5.80 12.17 -0.29
CA ALA A 179 5.12 12.04 0.99
C ALA A 179 3.60 12.11 0.79
N THR A 180 2.85 11.43 1.64
CA THR A 180 1.41 11.64 1.83
C THR A 180 1.19 12.19 3.23
N LEU A 181 0.78 13.46 3.30
CA LEU A 181 0.65 14.23 4.54
C LEU A 181 -0.82 14.53 4.82
N THR A 182 -1.32 14.07 5.97
CA THR A 182 -2.74 14.09 6.35
C THR A 182 -2.93 15.01 7.55
N GLY A 183 -3.67 16.11 7.35
CA GLY A 183 -3.88 17.15 8.36
C GLY A 183 -5.19 17.07 9.14
N ALA A 184 -6.07 16.10 8.83
CA ALA A 184 -7.32 15.84 9.55
C ALA A 184 -7.80 14.39 9.26
N MET A 185 -8.49 13.77 10.22
CA MET A 185 -8.99 12.39 10.15
C MET A 185 -10.08 12.12 9.08
N SER A 186 -10.41 13.10 8.23
CA SER A 186 -11.51 13.03 7.25
C SER A 186 -11.16 13.54 5.84
N THR A 187 -9.94 14.04 5.61
CA THR A 187 -9.49 14.50 4.30
C THR A 187 -8.54 13.52 3.65
N SER A 188 -8.59 13.40 2.31
CA SER A 188 -7.55 12.68 1.57
C SER A 188 -6.22 13.43 1.73
N GLY A 189 -5.21 12.74 2.27
CA GLY A 189 -3.89 13.34 2.51
C GLY A 189 -3.27 13.96 1.25
N VAL A 190 -2.62 15.11 1.44
CA VAL A 190 -1.91 15.84 0.38
C VAL A 190 -0.69 15.03 -0.04
N ARG A 191 -0.54 14.77 -1.34
CA ARG A 191 0.71 14.23 -1.88
C ARG A 191 1.69 15.35 -2.20
N VAL A 192 2.92 15.21 -1.72
CA VAL A 192 4.00 16.19 -1.86
C VAL A 192 5.22 15.47 -2.43
N THR A 193 5.71 15.91 -3.59
CA THR A 193 6.96 15.39 -4.16
C THR A 193 8.13 15.74 -3.25
N LEU A 194 8.98 14.77 -2.95
CA LEU A 194 10.12 14.96 -2.06
C LEU A 194 11.30 15.63 -2.77
N PRO A 195 12.10 16.45 -2.06
CA PRO A 195 13.37 16.94 -2.58
C PRO A 195 14.38 15.79 -2.69
N ASP A 196 15.37 15.93 -3.58
CA ASP A 196 16.54 15.05 -3.61
C ASP A 196 17.21 15.01 -2.21
N PRO A 197 17.59 13.82 -1.69
CA PRO A 197 18.29 13.71 -0.42
C PRO A 197 19.60 14.52 -0.39
N ARG A 198 19.87 15.16 0.76
CA ARG A 198 21.08 15.95 1.03
C ARG A 198 21.99 15.30 2.06
#